data_AF-A0A535XVE5-F1
#
_entry.id   AF-A0A535XVE5-F1
#
_cell.length_a   1.000
_cell.length_b   1.000
_cell.length_c   1.000
_cell.angle_alpha   90.00
_cell.angle_beta   90.00
_cell.angle_gamma   90.00
#
_symmetry.space_group_name_H-M   'P 1'
#
loop_
_entity.id
_entity.type
_entity.pdbx_description
1 polymer ?
#
loop_
_entity_poly.entity_id
_entity_poly.type
_entity_poly.pdbx_seq_one_letter_code
_entity_poly.pdbx_strand_id
1 'polypeptide(L)'
;MQPMIRTFVLADLKCYMCGTTAGSIERERGSTAARVAIQRGSSVGSIGAWEASRVRCPRCGGSVYVDQVEIVDRRIEPVEWEDEGPRRGRPPKWLVEQRRRKLERERAVS
;
A
#
# COMPACT_ATOMS: atom_id res chain seq x y z
N MET A 1 15.33 12.57 11.26
CA MET A 1 15.10 11.11 11.25
C MET A 1 15.62 10.55 9.94
N GLN A 2 16.33 9.41 9.95
CA GLN A 2 16.88 8.83 8.72
C GLN A 2 15.78 8.15 7.90
N PRO A 3 15.72 8.35 6.57
CA PRO A 3 14.76 7.67 5.73
C PRO A 3 15.03 6.16 5.72
N MET A 4 13.98 5.35 5.86
CA MET A 4 14.11 3.90 5.74
C MET A 4 14.02 3.51 4.26
N ILE A 5 15.11 2.96 3.72
CA ILE A 5 15.12 2.39 2.38
C ILE A 5 14.61 0.95 2.48
N ARG A 6 13.58 0.63 1.70
CA ARG A 6 13.06 -0.74 1.58
C ARG A 6 13.16 -1.20 0.13
N THR A 7 13.75 -2.36 -0.09
CA THR A 7 13.88 -2.98 -1.41
C THR A 7 12.63 -3.82 -1.70
N PHE A 8 12.04 -3.61 -2.87
CA PHE A 8 10.91 -4.39 -3.39
C PHE A 8 11.33 -5.15 -4.65
N VAL A 9 10.79 -6.35 -4.82
CA VAL A 9 10.83 -7.10 -6.07
C VAL A 9 9.45 -6.98 -6.70
N LEU A 10 9.40 -6.36 -7.88
CA LEU A 10 8.20 -6.18 -8.69
C LEU A 10 8.27 -7.12 -9.88
N ALA A 11 7.14 -7.67 -10.30
CA ALA A 11 7.10 -8.42 -11.55
C ALA A 11 5.73 -8.35 -12.22
N ASP A 12 5.69 -8.23 -13.54
CA ASP A 12 4.43 -8.22 -14.29
C ASP A 12 3.99 -9.63 -14.71
N LEU A 13 2.67 -9.85 -14.73
CA LEU A 13 2.06 -11.06 -15.26
C LEU A 13 1.45 -10.77 -16.63
N LYS A 14 2.05 -11.30 -17.70
CA LYS A 14 1.54 -11.17 -19.08
C LYS A 14 0.88 -12.44 -19.58
N CYS A 15 -0.11 -12.28 -20.45
CA CYS A 15 -0.79 -13.41 -21.07
C CYS A 15 -0.02 -13.94 -22.29
N TYR A 16 0.19 -15.26 -22.36
CA TYR A 16 0.81 -15.91 -23.52
C TYR A 16 0.03 -15.72 -24.82
N MET A 17 -1.29 -15.58 -24.74
CA MET A 17 -2.16 -15.59 -25.92
C MET A 17 -2.39 -14.20 -26.50
N CYS A 18 -2.68 -13.21 -25.65
CA CYS A 18 -3.10 -11.88 -26.09
C CYS A 18 -2.14 -10.76 -25.65
N GLY A 19 -1.03 -11.10 -24.98
CA GLY A 19 -0.02 -10.15 -24.52
C GLY A 19 -0.47 -9.14 -23.45
N THR A 20 -1.75 -9.18 -23.03
CA THR A 20 -2.30 -8.24 -22.05
C THR A 20 -1.76 -8.54 -20.65
N THR A 21 -1.44 -7.49 -19.89
CA THR A 21 -1.07 -7.59 -18.47
C THR A 21 -2.28 -7.99 -17.63
N ALA A 22 -2.16 -9.13 -16.95
CA ALA A 22 -3.21 -9.70 -16.09
C ALA A 22 -3.07 -9.28 -14.61
N GLY A 23 -1.90 -8.81 -14.20
CA GLY A 23 -1.62 -8.37 -12.84
C GLY A 23 -0.13 -8.09 -12.62
N SER A 24 0.22 -7.77 -11.39
CA SER A 24 1.59 -7.54 -10.94
C SER A 24 1.85 -8.24 -9.60
N ILE A 25 3.09 -8.67 -9.39
CA ILE A 25 3.58 -9.27 -8.16
C ILE A 25 4.42 -8.23 -7.46
N GLU A 26 4.18 -8.02 -6.17
CA GLU A 26 5.01 -7.16 -5.34
C GLU A 26 5.42 -7.92 -4.07
N ARG A 27 6.72 -7.89 -3.79
CA ARG A 27 7.28 -8.49 -2.58
C ARG A 27 8.37 -7.60 -2.00
N GLU A 28 8.24 -7.24 -0.73
CA GLU A 28 9.31 -6.61 0.03
C GLU A 28 10.45 -7.62 0.30
N ARG A 29 11.71 -7.23 0.05
CA ARG A 29 12.89 -8.05 0.30
C ARG A 29 13.06 -8.25 1.81
N GLY A 30 13.07 -9.51 2.24
CA GLY A 30 13.05 -9.89 3.67
C GLY A 30 11.67 -10.30 4.18
N SER A 31 10.58 -9.99 3.45
CA SER A 31 9.25 -10.53 3.73
C SER A 31 9.10 -11.95 3.15
N THR A 32 8.47 -12.85 3.91
CA THR A 32 8.06 -14.18 3.46
C THR A 32 6.70 -14.16 2.74
N ALA A 33 5.94 -13.07 2.86
CA ALA A 33 4.62 -12.91 2.27
C ALA A 33 4.71 -12.18 0.93
N ALA A 34 5.00 -12.92 -0.14
CA ALA A 34 4.88 -12.41 -1.50
C ALA A 34 3.41 -12.38 -1.93
N ARG A 35 2.92 -11.21 -2.36
CA ARG A 35 1.53 -11.03 -2.80
C ARG A 35 1.50 -10.71 -4.29
N VAL A 36 0.46 -11.18 -4.95
CA VAL A 36 0.14 -10.84 -6.34
C VAL A 36 -1.07 -9.93 -6.32
N ALA A 37 -0.91 -8.70 -6.80
CA ALA A 37 -2.02 -7.83 -7.13
C ALA A 37 -2.56 -8.23 -8.51
N ILE A 38 -3.83 -8.62 -8.56
CA ILE A 38 -4.50 -8.98 -9.81
C ILE A 38 -5.54 -7.93 -10.10
N GLN A 39 -5.49 -7.40 -11.31
CA GLN A 39 -6.45 -6.44 -11.79
C GLN A 39 -7.52 -7.17 -12.59
N ARG A 40 -8.75 -7.26 -12.06
CA ARG A 40 -9.91 -7.83 -12.75
C ARG A 40 -10.96 -6.73 -12.93
N GLY A 41 -10.92 -6.05 -14.08
CA GLY A 41 -11.77 -4.89 -14.33
C GLY A 41 -11.48 -3.75 -13.32
N SER A 42 -12.51 -3.26 -12.64
CA SER A 42 -12.38 -2.22 -11.59
C SER A 42 -11.95 -2.78 -10.22
N SER A 43 -11.88 -4.10 -10.06
CA SER A 43 -11.58 -4.74 -8.79
C SER A 43 -10.11 -5.17 -8.73
N VAL A 44 -9.39 -4.67 -7.74
CA VAL A 44 -8.03 -5.12 -7.40
C VAL A 44 -8.15 -6.19 -6.33
N GLY A 45 -7.80 -7.43 -6.67
CA GLY A 45 -7.69 -8.53 -5.73
C GLY A 45 -6.23 -8.80 -5.37
N SER A 46 -5.98 -9.35 -4.17
CA SER A 46 -4.65 -9.85 -3.82
C SER A 46 -4.71 -11.35 -3.55
N ILE A 47 -3.80 -12.12 -4.17
CA ILE A 47 -3.63 -13.54 -3.88
C ILE A 47 -2.20 -13.83 -3.41
N GLY A 48 -1.95 -15.02 -2.87
CA GLY A 48 -0.60 -15.46 -2.55
C GLY A 48 0.22 -15.69 -3.82
N ALA A 49 1.53 -15.40 -3.81
CA ALA A 49 2.40 -15.68 -4.96
C ALA A 49 2.41 -17.15 -5.41
N TRP A 50 2.18 -18.09 -4.49
CA TRP A 50 2.07 -19.52 -4.79
C TRP A 50 0.80 -19.86 -5.60
N GLU A 51 -0.20 -18.98 -5.60
CA GLU A 51 -1.42 -19.12 -6.41
C GLU A 51 -1.30 -18.46 -7.79
N ALA A 52 -0.15 -17.85 -8.12
CA ALA A 52 0.07 -17.17 -9.40
C ALA A 52 -0.16 -18.09 -10.61
N SER A 53 0.11 -19.39 -10.48
CA SER A 53 -0.13 -20.40 -11.52
C SER A 53 -1.63 -20.58 -11.87
N ARG A 54 -2.52 -20.23 -10.94
CA ARG A 54 -3.99 -20.26 -11.11
C ARG A 54 -4.53 -18.99 -11.76
N VAL A 55 -3.71 -17.96 -11.91
CA VAL A 55 -4.11 -16.71 -12.56
C VAL A 55 -4.38 -16.97 -14.03
N ARG A 56 -5.50 -16.44 -14.50
CA ARG A 56 -5.91 -16.47 -15.89
C ARG A 56 -6.12 -15.06 -16.38
N CYS A 57 -5.81 -14.83 -17.65
CA CYS A 57 -5.96 -13.54 -18.28
C CYS A 57 -7.42 -13.08 -18.17
N PRO A 58 -7.70 -11.89 -17.61
CA PRO A 58 -9.07 -11.39 -17.49
C PRO A 58 -9.72 -11.06 -18.85
N ARG A 59 -8.90 -10.91 -19.91
CA ARG A 59 -9.37 -10.56 -21.26
C ARG A 59 -9.75 -11.78 -22.11
N CYS A 60 -8.92 -12.83 -22.11
CA CYS A 60 -9.10 -13.98 -23.00
C CYS A 60 -9.16 -15.33 -22.28
N GLY A 61 -8.98 -15.37 -20.95
CA GLY A 61 -8.93 -16.61 -20.16
C GLY A 61 -7.63 -17.42 -20.30
N GLY A 62 -6.67 -16.97 -21.12
CA GLY A 62 -5.40 -17.66 -21.34
C GLY A 62 -4.49 -17.74 -20.11
N SER A 63 -3.48 -18.62 -20.17
CA SER A 63 -2.42 -18.70 -19.17
C SER A 63 -1.57 -17.44 -19.16
N VAL A 64 -0.97 -17.17 -18.00
CA VAL A 64 -0.09 -16.02 -17.78
C VAL A 64 1.30 -16.48 -17.36
N TYR A 65 2.30 -15.66 -17.65
CA TYR A 65 3.68 -15.85 -17.23
C TYR A 65 4.23 -14.60 -16.56
N VAL A 66 5.26 -14.81 -15.75
CA VAL A 66 6.05 -13.72 -15.18
C VAL A 66 6.95 -13.17 -16.28
N ASP A 67 6.81 -11.89 -16.57
CA ASP A 67 7.62 -11.18 -17.56
C ASP A 67 8.70 -10.35 -16.86
N GLN A 68 8.70 -9.03 -17.04
CA GLN A 68 9.69 -8.12 -16.47
C GLN A 68 9.72 -8.22 -14.94
N VAL A 69 10.88 -8.58 -14.40
CA VAL A 69 11.17 -8.59 -12.95
C VAL A 69 12.10 -7.42 -12.65
N GLU A 70 11.67 -6.54 -11.76
CA GLU A 70 12.41 -5.35 -11.35
C GLU A 70 12.69 -5.36 -9.84
N ILE A 71 13.85 -4.84 -9.46
CA ILE A 71 14.20 -4.62 -8.05
C ILE A 71 14.21 -3.10 -7.83
N VAL A 72 13.32 -2.63 -6.96
CA VAL A 72 13.10 -1.20 -6.73
C VAL A 72 13.33 -0.87 -5.27
N ASP A 73 14.25 0.04 -5.00
CA ASP A 73 14.44 0.61 -3.67
C ASP A 73 13.48 1.78 -3.47
N ARG A 74 12.51 1.63 -2.55
CA ARG A 74 11.58 2.69 -2.18
C ARG A 74 12.03 3.32 -0.87
N ARG A 75 12.15 4.66 -0.87
CA ARG A 75 12.39 5.45 0.32
C ARG A 75 11.06 5.68 1.03
N ILE A 76 10.89 5.10 2.22
CA ILE A 76 9.69 5.29 3.04
C ILE A 76 10.04 6.27 4.14
N GLU A 77 9.40 7.44 4.10
CA GLU A 77 9.45 8.40 5.19
C GLU A 77 8.36 8.04 6.19
N PRO A 78 8.70 7.78 7.46
CA PRO A 78 7.68 7.62 8.50
C PRO A 78 6.89 8.93 8.57
N VAL A 79 5.59 8.85 8.24
CA VAL A 79 4.68 9.98 8.40
C VAL A 79 4.47 10.17 9.90
N GLU A 80 5.18 11.12 10.51
CA GLU A 80 4.84 11.61 11.83
C GLU A 80 3.62 12.52 11.72
N TRP A 81 2.45 11.95 12.00
CA TRP A 81 1.20 12.69 12.10
C TRP A 81 1.18 13.66 13.29
N GLU A 82 2.17 13.58 14.19
CA GLU A 82 2.23 14.41 15.41
C GLU A 82 2.66 15.87 15.13
N ASP A 83 3.38 16.11 14.04
CA ASP A 83 3.87 17.46 13.67
C ASP A 83 3.01 18.17 12.61
N GLU A 84 1.94 17.53 12.09
CA GLU A 84 0.98 18.22 11.23
C GLU A 84 0.03 19.07 12.09
N GLY A 85 0.61 20.14 12.67
CA GLY A 85 -0.14 21.19 13.33
C GLY A 85 -1.27 21.68 12.40
N PRO A 86 -2.43 22.10 12.94
CA PRO A 86 -3.54 22.55 12.12
C PRO A 86 -3.05 23.60 11.11
N ARG A 87 -3.13 23.29 9.81
CA ARG A 87 -2.78 24.22 8.73
C ARG A 87 -3.51 25.54 9.00
N ARG A 88 -2.82 26.68 8.85
CA ARG A 88 -3.32 28.03 9.22
C ARG A 88 -4.79 28.18 8.83
N GLY A 89 -5.64 28.21 9.85
CA GLY A 89 -7.09 28.13 9.73
C GLY A 89 -7.72 27.82 11.09
N ARG A 90 -9.06 27.86 11.17
CA ARG A 90 -9.77 27.56 12.42
C ARG A 90 -9.46 26.11 12.82
N PRO A 91 -8.99 25.86 14.06
CA PRO A 91 -8.78 24.51 14.54
C PRO A 91 -10.05 23.66 14.39
N PRO A 92 -9.94 22.38 14.03
CA PRO A 92 -11.11 21.52 13.90
C PRO A 92 -11.86 21.43 15.24
N LYS A 93 -13.20 21.37 15.20
CA LYS A 93 -14.06 21.45 16.40
C LYS A 93 -13.68 20.42 17.48
N TRP A 94 -13.31 19.21 17.07
CA TRP A 94 -12.91 18.14 17.99
C TRP A 94 -11.66 18.51 18.81
N LEU A 95 -10.69 19.19 18.20
CA LEU A 95 -9.46 19.63 18.86
C LEU A 95 -9.73 20.76 19.86
N VAL A 96 -10.65 21.66 19.52
CA VAL A 96 -11.12 22.72 20.43
C VAL A 96 -11.83 22.12 21.65
N GLU A 97 -12.70 21.14 21.43
CA GLU A 97 -13.46 20.48 22.50
C GLU A 97 -12.54 19.66 23.42
N GLN A 98 -11.55 18.97 22.86
CA GLN A 98 -10.56 18.21 23.63
C GLN A 98 -9.72 19.14 24.53
N ARG A 99 -9.30 20.31 24.02
CA ARG A 99 -8.60 21.34 24.82
C ARG A 99 -9.47 21.89 25.94
N ARG A 100 -10.77 22.10 25.69
CA ARG A 100 -11.72 22.55 26.71
C ARG A 100 -11.85 21.53 27.86
N ARG A 101 -12.01 20.24 27.54
CA ARG A 101 -12.09 19.16 28.53
C ARG A 101 -10.82 19.02 29.36
N LYS A 102 -9.65 19.25 28.76
CA LYS A 102 -8.37 19.24 29.48
C LYS A 102 -8.29 20.36 30.53
N LEU A 103 -8.65 21.58 30.15
CA LEU A 103 -8.69 22.73 31.07
C LEU A 103 -9.73 22.56 32.19
N GLU A 104 -10.90 22.00 31.89
CA GLU A 104 -11.93 21.67 32.89
C GLU A 104 -11.40 20.64 33.90
N ARG A 105 -10.67 19.62 33.45
CA ARG A 105 -10.04 18.63 34.33
C ARG A 105 -8.95 19.24 35.21
N GLU A 106 -8.08 20.07 34.65
CA GLU A 106 -7.01 20.72 35.42
C GLU A 106 -7.56 21.68 36.47
N ARG A 107 -8.67 22.39 36.16
CA ARG A 107 -9.39 23.23 37.13
C ARG A 107 -10.17 22.46 38.20
N ALA A 108 -10.59 21.23 37.92
CA ALA A 108 -11.30 20.41 38.90
C ALA A 108 -10.36 19.70 39.89
N VAL A 109 -9.04 19.72 39.62
CA VAL A 109 -8.00 19.05 40.42
C VAL A 109 -7.19 20.05 41.27
N SER A 110 -7.37 21.36 41.07
CA SER A 110 -6.91 22.44 41.99
C SER A 110 -8.04 22.91 42.88
#